data_AF-Q3IIY3-F1
#
_entry.id   AF-Q3IIY3-F1
#
_cell.length_a   1.000
_cell.length_b   1.000
_cell.length_c   1.000
_cell.angle_alpha   90.00
_cell.angle_beta   90.00
_cell.angle_gamma   90.00
#
_symmetry.space_group_name_H-M   'P 1'
#
loop_
_entity.id
_entity.type
_entity.pdbx_description
1 polymer ?
#
loop_
_entity_poly.entity_id
_entity_poly.type
_entity_poly.pdbx_seq_one_letter_code
_entity_poly.pdbx_strand_id
1 'polypeptide(L)'
;MQEIYKQIPQMAKIEQSLQTEFAERRQELEKLQGDIRFEAEKFKRESTTMSQAQKDKLRDKIQGMQKNLAEVGRPLEQEIKARQNQELAKVQGLIIKTIEDIAKDGDFDEVKVKDTTIYFNPKKVTDLSNKVVAAVSKK
;
A
#
# COMPACT_ATOMS: atom_id res chain seq x y z
N MET A 1 17.36 -6.93 -3.90
CA MET A 1 16.54 -6.57 -2.72
C MET A 1 15.07 -6.84 -2.96
N GLN A 2 14.55 -6.51 -4.14
CA GLN A 2 13.13 -6.74 -4.48
C GLN A 2 12.66 -8.19 -4.26
N GLU A 3 13.49 -9.16 -4.62
CA GLU A 3 13.16 -10.58 -4.45
C GLU A 3 13.01 -10.98 -2.98
N ILE A 4 13.79 -10.39 -2.08
CA ILE A 4 13.68 -10.65 -0.64
C ILE A 4 12.31 -10.17 -0.14
N TYR A 5 11.89 -8.96 -0.50
CA TYR A 5 10.57 -8.44 -0.11
C TYR A 5 9.42 -9.33 -0.59
N LYS A 6 9.50 -9.88 -1.81
CA LYS A 6 8.45 -10.75 -2.35
C LYS A 6 8.30 -12.08 -1.61
N GLN A 7 9.39 -12.57 -1.01
CA GLN A 7 9.42 -13.91 -0.42
C GLN A 7 9.26 -13.91 1.11
N ILE A 8 9.44 -12.78 1.79
CA ILE A 8 9.37 -12.73 3.25
C ILE A 8 7.92 -12.58 3.75
N PRO A 9 7.51 -13.34 4.80
CA PRO A 9 6.14 -13.30 5.33
C PRO A 9 5.78 -11.97 6.02
N GLN A 10 6.77 -11.18 6.43
CA GLN A 10 6.57 -9.87 7.06
C GLN A 10 5.81 -8.90 6.15
N MET A 11 5.98 -9.01 4.82
CA MET A 11 5.23 -8.16 3.88
C MET A 11 3.73 -8.44 3.91
N ALA A 12 3.33 -9.72 3.93
CA ALA A 12 1.93 -10.09 4.05
C ALA A 12 1.33 -9.65 5.40
N LYS A 13 2.11 -9.76 6.49
CA LYS A 13 1.69 -9.26 7.81
C LYS A 13 1.46 -7.75 7.83
N ILE A 14 2.33 -6.97 7.18
CA ILE A 14 2.18 -5.53 7.06
C ILE A 14 0.92 -5.20 6.28
N GLU A 15 0.69 -5.86 5.15
CA GLU A 15 -0.51 -5.66 4.35
C GLU A 15 -1.78 -5.94 5.16
N GLN A 16 -1.83 -7.07 5.87
CA GLN A 16 -2.96 -7.42 6.74
C GLN A 16 -3.16 -6.41 7.89
N SER A 17 -2.05 -5.93 8.48
CA SER A 17 -2.10 -4.91 9.53
C SER A 17 -2.66 -3.60 9.00
N LEU A 18 -2.20 -3.13 7.84
CA LEU A 18 -2.72 -1.92 7.21
C LEU A 18 -4.18 -2.08 6.78
N GLN A 19 -4.57 -3.24 6.23
CA GLN A 19 -5.97 -3.52 5.92
C GLN A 19 -6.84 -3.40 7.18
N THR A 20 -6.38 -3.96 8.30
CA THR A 20 -7.11 -3.91 9.58
C THR A 20 -7.15 -2.49 10.16
N GLU A 21 -6.02 -1.80 10.21
CA GLU A 21 -5.86 -0.43 10.74
C GLU A 21 -6.75 0.60 10.02
N PHE A 22 -7.00 0.37 8.73
CA PHE A 22 -7.77 1.28 7.87
C PHE A 22 -9.13 0.72 7.44
N ALA A 23 -9.57 -0.45 7.96
CA ALA A 23 -10.76 -1.15 7.50
C ALA A 23 -12.03 -0.29 7.60
N GLU A 24 -12.31 0.25 8.79
CA GLU A 24 -13.51 1.04 9.05
C GLU A 24 -13.59 2.29 8.15
N ARG A 25 -12.47 3.02 8.04
CA ARG A 25 -12.38 4.23 7.22
C ARG A 25 -12.51 3.93 5.72
N ARG A 26 -12.01 2.78 5.26
CA ARG A 26 -12.22 2.31 3.88
C ARG A 26 -13.69 1.96 3.64
N GLN A 27 -14.33 1.29 4.59
CA GLN A 27 -15.75 0.95 4.51
C GLN A 27 -16.63 2.20 4.48
N GLU A 28 -16.29 3.23 5.25
CA GLU A 28 -16.98 4.52 5.23
C GLU A 28 -16.86 5.21 3.86
N LEU A 29 -15.66 5.23 3.27
CA LEU A 29 -15.46 5.76 1.93
C LEU A 29 -16.22 4.96 0.87
N GLU A 30 -16.20 3.63 0.95
CA GLU A 30 -16.94 2.77 0.01
C GLU A 30 -18.46 3.03 0.10
N LYS A 31 -18.98 3.18 1.32
CA LYS A 31 -20.38 3.56 1.52
C LYS A 31 -20.69 4.91 0.90
N LEU A 32 -19.84 5.93 1.12
CA LEU A 32 -20.02 7.26 0.54
C LEU A 32 -19.97 7.22 -1.01
N GLN A 33 -19.08 6.41 -1.59
CA GLN A 33 -19.04 6.17 -3.04
C GLN A 33 -20.34 5.51 -3.55
N GLY A 34 -20.86 4.53 -2.81
CA GLY A 34 -22.13 3.87 -3.09
C GLY A 34 -23.30 4.84 -3.06
N ASP A 35 -23.38 5.69 -2.04
CA ASP A 35 -24.42 6.71 -1.88
C ASP A 35 -24.38 7.75 -3.03
N ILE A 36 -23.18 8.21 -3.40
CA ILE A 36 -22.99 9.10 -4.57
C ILE A 36 -23.50 8.44 -5.85
N ARG A 37 -23.13 7.17 -6.07
CA ARG A 37 -23.56 6.43 -7.26
C ARG A 37 -25.08 6.25 -7.28
N PHE A 38 -25.68 5.90 -6.16
CA PHE A 38 -27.13 5.75 -6.02
C PHE A 38 -27.87 7.05 -6.35
N GLU A 39 -27.44 8.18 -5.78
CA GLU A 39 -28.07 9.48 -6.05
C GLU A 39 -27.84 9.95 -7.49
N ALA A 40 -26.67 9.66 -8.08
CA ALA A 40 -26.39 9.96 -9.49
C ALA A 40 -27.27 9.13 -10.44
N GLU A 41 -27.46 7.84 -10.16
CA GLU A 41 -28.36 6.96 -10.92
C GLU A 41 -29.82 7.40 -10.76
N LYS A 42 -30.23 7.79 -9.55
CA LYS A 42 -31.55 8.37 -9.28
C LYS A 42 -31.76 9.65 -10.09
N PHE A 43 -30.82 10.59 -10.04
CA PHE A 43 -30.86 11.82 -10.82
C PHE A 43 -31.01 11.51 -12.31
N LYS A 44 -30.21 10.59 -12.85
CA LYS A 44 -30.30 10.19 -14.26
C LYS A 44 -31.70 9.65 -14.62
N ARG A 45 -32.28 8.77 -13.80
CA ARG A 45 -33.60 8.16 -14.04
C ARG A 45 -34.75 9.15 -13.91
N GLU A 46 -34.74 9.97 -12.87
CA GLU A 46 -35.87 10.83 -12.50
C GLU A 46 -35.75 12.25 -13.09
N SER A 47 -34.61 12.61 -13.69
CA SER A 47 -34.41 13.96 -14.25
C SER A 47 -35.46 14.40 -15.26
N THR A 48 -36.15 13.50 -15.95
CA THR A 48 -37.18 13.89 -16.93
C THR A 48 -38.50 14.26 -16.28
N THR A 49 -38.77 13.78 -15.06
CA THR A 49 -40.02 14.01 -14.32
C THR A 49 -39.87 15.03 -13.20
N MET A 50 -38.64 15.39 -12.82
CA MET A 50 -38.34 16.38 -11.79
C MET A 50 -38.50 17.83 -12.28
N SER A 51 -38.98 18.70 -11.40
CA SER A 51 -38.91 20.16 -11.59
C SER A 51 -37.46 20.67 -11.55
N GLN A 52 -37.21 21.86 -12.09
CA GLN A 52 -35.88 22.48 -12.08
C GLN A 52 -35.31 22.63 -10.66
N ALA A 53 -36.12 23.10 -9.71
CA ALA A 53 -35.70 23.24 -8.31
C ALA A 53 -35.30 21.90 -7.66
N GLN A 54 -36.01 20.81 -7.99
CA GLN A 54 -35.65 19.47 -7.49
C GLN A 54 -34.35 18.97 -8.12
N LYS A 55 -34.12 19.25 -9.42
CA LYS A 55 -32.86 18.90 -10.10
C LYS A 55 -31.68 19.60 -9.47
N ASP A 56 -31.80 20.90 -9.23
CA ASP A 56 -30.71 21.70 -8.66
C ASP A 56 -30.39 21.22 -7.24
N LYS A 57 -31.41 20.99 -6.40
CA LYS A 57 -31.21 20.42 -5.06
C LYS A 57 -30.48 19.07 -5.07
N LEU A 58 -30.84 18.18 -6.00
CA LEU A 58 -30.19 16.86 -6.10
C LEU A 58 -28.76 16.97 -6.67
N ARG A 59 -28.52 17.88 -7.63
CA ARG A 59 -27.18 18.18 -8.13
C ARG A 59 -26.27 18.71 -7.03
N ASP A 60 -26.76 19.66 -6.23
CA ASP A 60 -26.01 20.23 -5.11
C ASP A 60 -25.70 19.18 -4.05
N LYS A 61 -26.66 18.28 -3.75
CA LYS A 61 -26.44 17.14 -2.86
C LYS A 61 -25.31 16.25 -3.38
N ILE A 62 -25.35 15.85 -4.65
CA ILE A 62 -24.31 14.99 -5.26
C ILE A 62 -22.94 15.69 -5.22
N GLN A 63 -22.88 16.98 -5.57
CA GLN A 63 -21.64 17.75 -5.51
C GLN A 63 -21.09 17.86 -4.08
N GLY A 64 -21.95 18.07 -3.08
CA GLY A 64 -21.58 18.08 -1.68
C GLY A 64 -21.00 16.74 -1.22
N MET A 65 -21.62 15.62 -1.58
CA MET A 65 -21.11 14.29 -1.27
C MET A 65 -19.78 14.00 -1.97
N GLN A 66 -19.61 14.40 -3.23
CA GLN A 66 -18.35 14.27 -3.97
C GLN A 66 -17.22 15.09 -3.33
N LYS A 67 -17.53 16.31 -2.85
CA LYS A 67 -16.58 17.13 -2.11
C LYS A 67 -16.16 16.46 -0.80
N ASN A 68 -17.14 15.97 -0.02
CA ASN A 68 -16.85 15.23 1.21
C ASN A 68 -15.99 13.98 0.94
N LEU A 69 -16.28 13.24 -0.14
CA LEU A 69 -15.48 12.08 -0.55
C LEU A 69 -14.03 12.47 -0.84
N ALA A 70 -13.79 13.60 -1.51
CA ALA A 70 -12.45 14.09 -1.76
C ALA A 70 -11.75 14.58 -0.48
N GLU A 71 -12.48 15.22 0.43
CA GLU A 71 -11.97 15.74 1.71
C GLU A 71 -11.55 14.61 2.66
N VAL A 72 -12.29 13.50 2.71
CA VAL A 72 -11.96 12.35 3.56
C VAL A 72 -11.04 11.34 2.84
N GLY A 73 -11.22 11.16 1.54
CA GLY A 73 -10.48 10.17 0.75
C GLY A 73 -9.01 10.49 0.58
N ARG A 74 -8.67 11.75 0.25
CA ARG A 74 -7.27 12.14 0.00
C ARG A 74 -6.39 11.99 1.26
N PRO A 75 -6.79 12.47 2.45
CA PRO A 75 -6.00 12.27 3.66
C PRO A 75 -5.84 10.80 4.01
N LEU A 76 -6.89 9.98 3.85
CA LEU A 76 -6.80 8.55 4.13
C LEU A 76 -5.75 7.86 3.24
N GLU A 77 -5.76 8.14 1.93
CA GLU A 77 -4.75 7.59 1.01
C GLU A 77 -3.32 8.03 1.38
N GLN A 78 -3.15 9.30 1.76
CA GLN A 78 -1.86 9.82 2.20
C GLN A 78 -1.39 9.13 3.48
N GLU A 79 -2.27 8.93 4.44
CA GLU A 79 -1.98 8.26 5.70
C GLU A 79 -1.62 6.79 5.47
N ILE A 80 -2.39 6.05 4.66
CA ILE A 80 -2.08 4.66 4.28
C ILE A 80 -0.69 4.58 3.64
N LYS A 81 -0.38 5.48 2.71
CA LYS A 81 0.93 5.51 2.04
C LYS A 81 2.06 5.82 3.04
N ALA A 82 1.84 6.76 3.96
CA ALA A 82 2.80 7.10 4.99
C ALA A 82 3.06 5.90 5.92
N ARG A 83 2.00 5.24 6.40
CA ARG A 83 2.11 4.03 7.23
C ARG A 83 2.79 2.89 6.49
N GLN A 84 2.45 2.66 5.23
CA GLN A 84 3.12 1.67 4.39
C GLN A 84 4.63 1.94 4.28
N ASN A 85 5.03 3.19 4.01
CA ASN A 85 6.43 3.56 3.94
C ASN A 85 7.17 3.37 5.28
N GLN A 86 6.51 3.67 6.40
CA GLN A 86 7.08 3.45 7.74
C GLN A 86 7.33 1.95 8.00
N GLU A 87 6.35 1.10 7.70
CA GLU A 87 6.50 -0.34 7.91
C GLU A 87 7.55 -0.94 6.94
N LEU A 88 7.59 -0.47 5.70
CA LEU A 88 8.63 -0.83 4.74
C LEU A 88 10.03 -0.44 5.23
N ALA A 89 10.20 0.75 5.81
CA ALA A 89 11.48 1.19 6.37
C ALA A 89 11.94 0.29 7.53
N LYS A 90 11.01 -0.16 8.39
CA LYS A 90 11.33 -1.11 9.47
C LYS A 90 11.80 -2.46 8.91
N VAL A 91 11.10 -2.98 7.91
CA VAL A 91 11.49 -4.23 7.24
C VAL A 91 12.84 -4.08 6.54
N GLN A 92 13.07 -2.95 5.88
CA GLN A 92 14.36 -2.66 5.26
C GLN A 92 15.49 -2.69 6.29
N GLY A 93 15.31 -2.04 7.45
CA GLY A 93 16.28 -2.07 8.54
C GLY A 93 16.54 -3.49 9.06
N LEU A 94 15.49 -4.30 9.20
CA LEU A 94 15.60 -5.71 9.59
C LEU A 94 16.40 -6.54 8.57
N ILE A 95 16.13 -6.33 7.28
CA ILE A 95 16.84 -7.01 6.19
C ILE A 95 18.31 -6.59 6.20
N ILE A 96 18.63 -5.30 6.25
CA ILE A 96 20.00 -4.78 6.25
C ILE A 96 20.78 -5.35 7.43
N LYS A 97 20.23 -5.28 8.64
CA LYS A 97 20.86 -5.86 9.83
C LYS A 97 21.12 -7.36 9.65
N THR A 98 20.16 -8.09 9.08
CA THR A 98 20.31 -9.53 8.85
C THR A 98 21.36 -9.84 7.76
N ILE A 99 21.49 -8.98 6.74
CA ILE A 99 22.58 -9.06 5.75
C ILE A 99 23.93 -8.84 6.44
N GLU A 100 24.05 -7.82 7.30
CA GLU A 100 25.28 -7.54 8.04
C GLU A 100 25.69 -8.70 8.95
N ASP A 101 24.73 -9.28 9.68
CA ASP A 101 24.96 -10.47 10.52
C ASP A 101 25.49 -11.64 9.67
N ILE A 102 24.82 -11.94 8.55
CA ILE A 102 25.22 -13.02 7.62
C ILE A 102 26.60 -12.77 6.99
N ALA A 103 26.91 -11.51 6.67
CA ALA A 103 28.16 -11.11 6.06
C ALA A 103 29.33 -11.30 7.03
N LYS A 104 29.17 -10.85 8.28
CA LYS A 104 30.17 -11.02 9.35
C LYS A 104 30.40 -12.49 9.68
N ASP A 105 29.33 -13.28 9.81
CA ASP A 105 29.43 -14.71 10.12
C ASP A 105 30.07 -15.53 8.99
N GLY A 106 30.06 -15.01 7.76
CA GLY A 106 30.63 -15.65 6.58
C GLY A 106 31.95 -15.05 6.10
N ASP A 107 32.55 -14.15 6.88
CA ASP A 107 33.79 -13.45 6.57
C ASP A 107 33.77 -12.77 5.18
N PHE A 108 32.64 -12.19 4.80
CA PHE A 108 32.51 -11.45 3.53
C PHE A 108 33.05 -10.03 3.66
N ASP A 109 33.97 -9.65 2.77
CA ASP A 109 34.51 -8.28 2.72
C ASP A 109 33.50 -7.24 2.24
N GLU A 110 32.62 -7.61 1.29
CA GLU A 110 31.65 -6.71 0.68
C GLU A 110 30.38 -7.45 0.25
N VAL A 111 29.22 -6.83 0.48
CA VAL A 111 27.92 -7.29 -0.03
C VAL A 111 27.28 -6.18 -0.87
N LYS A 112 26.89 -6.52 -2.10
CA LYS A 112 26.25 -5.58 -3.04
C LYS A 112 24.80 -5.93 -3.29
N VAL A 113 23.99 -4.89 -3.48
CA VAL A 113 22.61 -5.06 -3.96
C VAL A 113 22.64 -5.39 -5.45
N LYS A 114 22.03 -6.52 -5.81
CA LYS A 114 21.92 -6.99 -7.20
C LYS A 114 21.32 -5.94 -8.14
N ASP A 115 20.29 -5.24 -7.67
CA ASP A 115 19.51 -4.27 -8.46
C ASP A 115 20.34 -3.03 -8.87
N THR A 116 21.44 -2.74 -8.17
CA THR A 116 22.36 -1.62 -8.46
C THR A 116 23.69 -2.10 -9.07
N THR A 117 23.79 -3.38 -9.41
CA THR A 117 25.02 -4.00 -9.94
C THR A 117 24.80 -4.37 -11.40
N ILE A 118 25.58 -3.78 -12.32
CA ILE A 118 25.44 -4.00 -13.77
C ILE A 118 25.69 -5.47 -14.14
N TYR A 119 26.73 -6.08 -13.54
CA TYR A 119 27.10 -7.47 -13.79
C TYR A 119 27.86 -8.06 -12.59
N PHE A 120 27.63 -9.34 -12.33
CA PHE A 120 28.49 -10.17 -11.48
C PHE A 120 28.61 -11.56 -12.12
N ASN A 121 29.72 -12.24 -11.88
CA ASN A 121 29.90 -13.61 -12.37
C ASN A 121 29.22 -14.60 -11.41
N PRO A 122 28.12 -15.26 -11.80
CA PRO A 122 27.37 -16.14 -10.90
C PRO A 122 28.14 -17.40 -10.48
N LYS A 123 29.25 -17.72 -11.15
CA LYS A 123 30.11 -18.86 -10.79
C LYS A 123 31.13 -18.49 -9.69
N LYS A 124 31.37 -17.20 -9.46
CA LYS A 124 32.40 -16.71 -8.53
C LYS A 124 31.84 -15.88 -7.38
N VAL A 125 30.64 -15.31 -7.57
CA VAL A 125 29.99 -14.45 -6.59
C VAL A 125 28.82 -15.20 -5.97
N THR A 126 28.85 -15.36 -4.66
CA THR A 126 27.80 -16.02 -3.89
C THR A 126 26.56 -15.13 -3.80
N ASP A 127 25.38 -15.68 -4.11
CA ASP A 127 24.10 -15.00 -3.89
C ASP A 127 23.59 -15.31 -2.47
N LEU A 128 23.48 -14.27 -1.63
CA LEU A 128 23.02 -14.40 -0.25
C LEU A 128 21.49 -14.32 -0.13
N SER A 129 20.74 -14.03 -1.20
CA SER A 129 19.32 -13.69 -1.14
C SER A 129 18.48 -14.75 -0.42
N ASN A 130 18.65 -16.03 -0.76
CA ASN A 130 17.89 -17.12 -0.12
C ASN A 130 18.22 -17.28 1.36
N LYS A 131 19.50 -17.08 1.75
CA LYS A 131 19.93 -17.13 3.15
C LYS A 131 19.32 -15.99 3.95
N VAL A 132 19.27 -14.79 3.36
CA VAL A 132 18.64 -13.62 3.96
C VAL A 132 17.13 -13.82 4.10
N VAL A 133 16.44 -14.29 3.05
CA VAL A 133 14.99 -14.60 3.11
C VAL A 133 14.70 -15.58 4.25
N ALA A 134 15.46 -16.69 4.34
CA ALA A 134 15.26 -17.68 5.39
C ALA A 134 15.53 -17.13 6.79
N ALA A 135 16.54 -16.27 6.96
CA ALA A 135 16.88 -15.67 8.25
C ALA A 135 15.86 -14.62 8.68
N VAL A 136 15.45 -13.72 7.76
CA VAL A 136 14.45 -12.69 8.02
C VAL A 136 13.09 -13.32 8.30
N SER A 137 12.69 -14.37 7.56
CA SER A 137 11.40 -15.04 7.77
C SER A 137 11.21 -15.66 9.15
N LYS A 138 12.32 -15.92 9.88
CA LYS A 138 12.31 -16.47 11.24
C LYS A 138 12.24 -15.40 12.33
N LYS A 139 12.42 -14.12 11.99
CA LYS A 139 12.34 -12.97 12.90
C LYS A 139 10.94 -12.37 12.90
#